data_AF-A0A421CBE9-F1
#
_entry.id   AF-A0A421CBE9-F1
#
_cell.length_a   1.000
_cell.length_b   1.000
_cell.length_c   1.000
_cell.angle_alpha   90.00
_cell.angle_beta   90.00
_cell.angle_gamma   90.00
#
_symmetry.space_group_name_H-M   'P 1'
#
loop_
_entity.id
_entity.type
_entity.pdbx_description
1 polymer ?
#
loop_
_entity_poly.entity_id
_entity_poly.type
_entity_poly.pdbx_seq_one_letter_code
_entity_poly.pdbx_strand_id
1 'polypeptide(L)'
;MKLWLPFLIVLTAFLAISYIWGFNFFRSPDQVFLQYEKAMLDYATQIRLQQQAGSRVGLSGHEIALLREMAIVELEGDMKNLILDFRRDWSVMQRHYIQYARLSNNWFENGLSGSIYTQDDPEYSEYLEQYELQDDPESYCVIFIPKSSDQSVFSEFRGARIYFLQRTIWGYKIEWGRSLIDLILGMDISSVSV
;
A
#
# COMPACT_ATOMS: atom_id res chain seq x y z
N MET A 1 14.60 28.54 -42.78
CA MET A 1 14.96 27.78 -41.57
C MET A 1 14.54 28.51 -40.28
N LYS A 2 13.23 28.63 -39.98
CA LYS A 2 12.73 29.28 -38.74
C LYS A 2 11.71 28.47 -37.93
N LEU A 3 11.26 27.31 -38.46
CA LEU A 3 10.26 26.43 -37.82
C LEU A 3 10.87 25.25 -37.05
N TRP A 4 12.18 25.05 -37.14
CA TRP A 4 12.86 23.92 -36.50
C TRP A 4 12.91 24.05 -34.97
N LEU A 5 13.23 25.24 -34.47
CA LEU A 5 13.31 25.50 -33.03
C LEU A 5 11.96 25.31 -32.31
N PRO A 6 10.83 25.90 -32.76
CA PRO A 6 9.54 25.68 -32.10
C PRO A 6 9.05 24.24 -32.20
N PHE A 7 9.32 23.54 -33.32
CA PHE A 7 9.01 22.12 -33.46
C PHE A 7 9.80 21.27 -32.45
N LEU A 8 11.09 21.56 -32.26
CA LEU A 8 11.95 20.82 -31.34
C LEU A 8 11.56 21.05 -29.87
N ILE A 9 11.06 22.25 -29.52
CA ILE A 9 10.50 22.56 -28.19
C ILE A 9 9.20 21.79 -27.95
N VAL A 10 8.27 21.77 -28.93
CA VAL A 10 7.01 21.02 -28.81
C VAL A 10 7.28 19.52 -28.70
N LEU A 11 8.22 18.99 -29.48
CA LEU A 11 8.60 17.58 -29.43
C LEU A 11 9.25 17.20 -28.09
N THR A 12 10.15 18.02 -27.56
CA THR A 12 10.76 17.77 -26.25
C THR A 12 9.75 17.90 -25.11
N ALA A 13 8.85 18.88 -25.14
CA ALA A 13 7.77 18.99 -24.16
C ALA A 13 6.82 17.78 -24.23
N PHE A 14 6.45 17.33 -25.43
CA PHE A 14 5.61 16.16 -25.62
C PHE A 14 6.29 14.87 -25.13
N LEU A 15 7.58 14.69 -25.40
CA LEU A 15 8.36 13.56 -24.91
C LEU A 15 8.52 13.60 -23.39
N ALA A 16 8.77 14.77 -22.79
CA ALA A 16 8.86 14.91 -21.34
C ALA A 16 7.53 14.61 -20.65
N ILE A 17 6.41 15.14 -21.18
CA ILE A 17 5.07 14.84 -20.68
C ILE A 17 4.78 13.35 -20.86
N SER A 18 5.04 12.77 -22.03
CA SER A 18 4.81 11.35 -22.30
C SER A 18 5.71 10.44 -21.45
N TYR A 19 6.92 10.87 -21.11
CA TYR A 19 7.82 10.15 -20.22
C TYR A 19 7.35 10.21 -18.77
N ILE A 20 6.96 11.38 -18.27
CA ILE A 20 6.39 11.54 -16.92
C ILE A 20 5.07 10.77 -16.80
N TRP A 21 4.25 10.83 -17.86
CA TRP A 21 2.99 10.10 -17.94
C TRP A 21 3.28 8.59 -17.99
N GLY A 22 4.15 8.13 -18.90
CA GLY A 22 4.56 6.73 -18.99
C GLY A 22 5.17 6.19 -17.69
N PHE A 23 6.00 6.96 -16.99
CA PHE A 23 6.58 6.57 -15.70
C PHE A 23 5.50 6.43 -14.60
N ASN A 24 4.52 7.33 -14.57
CA ASN A 24 3.42 7.25 -13.61
C ASN A 24 2.39 6.15 -13.95
N PHE A 25 2.29 5.77 -15.23
CA PHE A 25 1.32 4.82 -15.77
C PHE A 25 1.88 3.42 -16.06
N PHE A 26 3.19 3.19 -16.05
CA PHE A 26 3.79 1.86 -16.18
C PHE A 26 4.60 1.54 -14.93
N ARG A 27 3.88 1.25 -13.85
CA ARG A 27 4.49 0.90 -12.57
C ARG A 27 4.92 -0.54 -12.59
N SER A 28 6.15 -0.80 -12.14
CA SER A 28 6.62 -2.16 -11.86
C SER A 28 5.98 -2.69 -10.56
N PRO A 29 5.97 -4.02 -10.34
CA PRO A 29 5.32 -4.64 -9.18
C PRO A 29 5.81 -4.09 -7.83
N ASP A 30 7.13 -3.94 -7.68
CA ASP A 30 7.80 -3.34 -6.53
C ASP A 30 7.35 -1.89 -6.30
N GLN A 31 7.23 -1.08 -7.36
CA GLN A 31 6.79 0.31 -7.25
C GLN A 31 5.35 0.43 -6.79
N VAL A 32 4.46 -0.47 -7.22
CA VAL A 32 3.07 -0.50 -6.77
C VAL A 32 3.02 -0.82 -5.27
N PHE A 33 3.81 -1.80 -4.83
CA PHE A 33 3.90 -2.14 -3.42
C PHE A 33 4.48 -1.01 -2.57
N LEU A 34 5.58 -0.38 -3.01
CA LEU A 34 6.19 0.77 -2.31
C LEU A 34 5.22 1.95 -2.16
N GLN A 35 4.37 2.19 -3.16
CA GLN A 35 3.32 3.21 -3.06
C GLN A 35 2.20 2.81 -2.09
N TYR A 36 1.86 1.53 -2.04
CA TYR A 36 0.92 0.99 -1.05
C TYR A 36 1.45 1.15 0.37
N GLU A 37 2.68 0.71 0.63
CA GLU A 37 3.37 0.91 1.91
C GLU A 37 3.41 2.39 2.30
N LYS A 38 3.76 3.27 1.36
CA LYS A 38 3.76 4.71 1.59
C LYS A 38 2.39 5.27 1.94
N ALA A 39 1.34 4.88 1.23
CA ALA A 39 -0.03 5.31 1.53
C ALA A 39 -0.45 4.91 2.96
N MET A 40 -0.09 3.70 3.38
CA MET A 40 -0.33 3.23 4.74
C MET A 40 0.45 4.04 5.79
N LEU A 41 1.68 4.45 5.48
CA LEU A 41 2.51 5.30 6.34
C LEU A 41 1.98 6.73 6.46
N ASP A 42 1.59 7.32 5.33
CA ASP A 42 1.02 8.67 5.29
C ASP A 42 -0.29 8.68 6.10
N TYR A 43 -1.14 7.67 5.94
CA TYR A 43 -2.35 7.47 6.74
C TYR A 43 -2.08 7.37 8.25
N ALA A 44 -1.15 6.52 8.67
CA ALA A 44 -0.78 6.40 10.09
C ALA A 44 -0.22 7.72 10.66
N THR A 45 0.58 8.42 9.87
CA THR A 45 1.15 9.72 10.25
C THR A 45 0.07 10.76 10.45
N GLN A 46 -0.94 10.80 9.58
CA GLN A 46 -2.06 11.73 9.71
C GLN A 46 -2.90 11.47 10.94
N ILE A 47 -3.23 10.21 11.22
CA ILE A 47 -3.97 9.84 12.43
C ILE A 47 -3.21 10.33 13.67
N ARG A 48 -1.88 10.15 13.71
CA ARG A 48 -1.03 10.64 14.80
C ARG A 48 -1.06 12.16 14.93
N LEU A 49 -0.95 12.89 13.82
CA LEU A 49 -1.00 14.35 13.82
C LEU A 49 -2.35 14.86 14.31
N GLN A 50 -3.44 14.23 13.89
CA GLN A 50 -4.79 14.53 14.35
C GLN A 50 -4.96 14.24 15.85
N GLN A 51 -4.42 13.11 16.34
CA GLN A 51 -4.39 12.81 17.77
C GLN A 51 -3.67 13.89 18.57
N GLN A 52 -2.47 14.29 18.13
CA GLN A 52 -1.65 15.29 18.80
C GLN A 52 -2.31 16.68 18.77
N ALA A 53 -2.85 17.08 17.62
CA ALA A 53 -3.55 18.35 17.46
C ALA A 53 -4.81 18.39 18.33
N GLY A 54 -5.65 17.35 18.28
CA GLY A 54 -6.87 17.26 19.08
C GLY A 54 -6.61 17.26 20.58
N SER A 55 -5.56 16.56 21.02
CA SER A 55 -5.13 16.57 22.43
C SER A 55 -4.65 17.96 22.87
N ARG A 56 -3.93 18.70 22.00
CA ARG A 56 -3.44 20.06 22.29
C ARG A 56 -4.55 21.10 22.42
N VAL A 57 -5.63 20.95 21.64
CA VAL A 57 -6.79 21.87 21.71
C VAL A 57 -7.85 21.43 22.73
N GLY A 58 -7.58 20.36 23.50
CA GLY A 58 -8.46 19.92 24.59
C GLY A 58 -9.71 19.15 24.14
N LEU A 59 -9.70 18.55 22.94
CA LEU A 59 -10.78 17.68 22.49
C LEU A 59 -10.88 16.44 23.38
N SER A 60 -12.11 15.97 23.58
CA SER A 60 -12.38 14.70 24.25
C SER A 60 -11.89 13.52 23.41
N GLY A 61 -11.67 12.36 24.06
CA GLY A 61 -11.25 11.14 23.35
C GLY A 61 -12.19 10.72 22.22
N HIS A 62 -13.50 10.99 22.35
CA HIS A 62 -14.48 10.73 21.30
C HIS A 62 -14.31 11.67 20.09
N GLU A 63 -14.14 12.96 20.33
CA GLU A 63 -13.88 13.94 19.26
C GLU A 63 -12.57 13.67 18.54
N ILE A 64 -11.53 13.25 19.27
CA ILE A 64 -10.27 12.84 18.67
C ILE A 64 -10.45 11.57 17.83
N ALA A 65 -11.24 10.60 18.29
CA ALA A 65 -11.55 9.40 17.49
C ALA A 65 -12.25 9.77 16.17
N LEU A 66 -13.25 10.65 16.20
CA LEU A 66 -13.92 11.14 14.98
C LEU A 66 -12.96 11.89 14.06
N LEU A 67 -12.07 12.72 14.61
CA LEU A 67 -11.06 13.43 13.83
C LEU A 67 -10.12 12.44 13.11
N ARG A 68 -9.69 11.38 13.80
CA ARG A 68 -8.83 10.32 13.25
C ARG A 68 -9.46 9.58 12.08
N GLU A 69 -10.78 9.39 12.11
CA GLU A 69 -11.51 8.75 11.01
C GLU A 69 -11.42 9.56 9.71
N MET A 70 -11.23 10.89 9.77
CA MET A 70 -11.15 11.74 8.58
C MET A 70 -9.92 11.44 7.70
N ALA A 71 -8.84 10.88 8.26
CA ALA A 71 -7.68 10.47 7.48
C ALA A 71 -8.02 9.39 6.43
N ILE A 72 -9.18 8.70 6.57
CA ILE A 72 -9.61 7.67 5.62
C ILE A 72 -9.85 8.22 4.21
N VAL A 73 -10.16 9.52 4.09
CA VAL A 73 -10.45 10.17 2.80
C VAL A 73 -9.20 10.26 1.94
N GLU A 74 -8.05 10.53 2.54
CA GLU A 74 -6.79 10.59 1.79
C GLU A 74 -6.33 9.19 1.38
N LEU A 75 -6.45 8.23 2.31
CA LEU A 75 -6.20 6.82 2.01
C LEU A 75 -7.09 6.31 0.86
N GLU A 76 -8.35 6.75 0.78
CA GLU A 76 -9.25 6.43 -0.33
C GLU A 76 -8.66 6.84 -1.69
N GLY A 77 -8.12 8.06 -1.74
CA GLY A 77 -7.52 8.62 -2.94
C GLY A 77 -6.32 7.83 -3.43
N ASP A 78 -5.45 7.42 -2.51
CA ASP A 78 -4.27 6.61 -2.81
C ASP A 78 -4.66 5.21 -3.26
N MET A 79 -5.54 4.55 -2.51
CA MET A 79 -5.96 3.16 -2.77
C MET A 79 -6.71 3.00 -4.09
N LYS A 80 -7.44 4.03 -4.54
CA LYS A 80 -8.12 4.02 -5.85
C LYS A 80 -7.16 3.77 -7.02
N ASN A 81 -5.92 4.21 -6.90
CA ASN A 81 -4.92 4.04 -7.95
C ASN A 81 -4.14 2.73 -7.82
N LEU A 82 -4.10 2.14 -6.63
CA LEU A 82 -3.29 0.96 -6.31
C LEU A 82 -4.07 -0.35 -6.37
N ILE A 83 -5.35 -0.32 -6.01
CA ILE A 83 -6.19 -1.52 -5.89
C ILE A 83 -6.91 -1.81 -7.21
N LEU A 84 -6.92 -3.10 -7.61
CA LEU A 84 -7.55 -3.57 -8.84
C LEU A 84 -9.06 -3.32 -8.81
N ASP A 85 -9.76 -3.99 -7.90
CA ASP A 85 -11.21 -3.93 -7.74
C ASP A 85 -11.63 -2.95 -6.65
N PHE A 86 -11.06 -1.74 -6.67
CA PHE A 86 -11.24 -0.74 -5.62
C PHE A 86 -12.69 -0.53 -5.20
N ARG A 87 -13.64 -0.42 -6.15
CA ARG A 87 -15.06 -0.21 -5.81
C ARG A 87 -15.67 -1.35 -4.99
N ARG A 88 -15.21 -2.58 -5.22
CA ARG A 88 -15.65 -3.77 -4.48
C ARG A 88 -14.98 -3.81 -3.11
N ASP A 89 -13.65 -3.66 -3.10
CA ASP A 89 -12.83 -3.93 -1.93
C ASP A 89 -12.86 -2.76 -0.92
N TRP A 90 -13.08 -1.52 -1.38
CA TRP A 90 -13.03 -0.33 -0.53
C TRP A 90 -13.97 -0.39 0.68
N SER A 91 -15.18 -0.91 0.53
CA SER A 91 -16.12 -1.02 1.65
C SER A 91 -15.60 -1.92 2.80
N VAL A 92 -14.78 -2.91 2.48
CA VAL A 92 -14.13 -3.80 3.46
C VAL A 92 -12.89 -3.13 4.02
N MET A 93 -12.03 -2.59 3.14
CA MET A 93 -10.83 -1.82 3.50
C MET A 93 -11.17 -0.68 4.46
N GLN A 94 -12.15 0.14 4.11
CA GLN A 94 -12.58 1.30 4.87
C GLN A 94 -13.01 0.92 6.28
N ARG A 95 -13.80 -0.16 6.43
CA ARG A 95 -14.20 -0.66 7.75
C ARG A 95 -12.99 -1.11 8.57
N HIS A 96 -12.07 -1.86 7.95
CA HIS A 96 -10.86 -2.33 8.60
C HIS A 96 -9.98 -1.16 9.10
N TYR A 97 -9.71 -0.18 8.23
CA TYR A 97 -8.84 0.95 8.58
C TYR A 97 -9.52 1.97 9.51
N ILE A 98 -10.84 2.16 9.45
CA ILE A 98 -11.59 2.94 10.46
C ILE A 98 -11.49 2.27 11.83
N GLN A 99 -11.66 0.95 11.92
CA GLN A 99 -11.50 0.23 13.19
C GLN A 99 -10.09 0.43 13.76
N TYR A 100 -9.08 0.34 12.92
CA TYR A 100 -7.71 0.66 13.28
C TYR A 100 -7.56 2.09 13.84
N ALA A 101 -8.09 3.10 13.14
CA ALA A 101 -8.00 4.50 13.57
C ALA A 101 -8.67 4.76 14.93
N ARG A 102 -9.72 4.00 15.26
CA ARG A 102 -10.42 4.07 16.54
C ARG A 102 -9.60 3.46 17.68
N LEU A 103 -9.00 2.29 17.44
CA LEU A 103 -8.37 1.46 18.47
C LEU A 103 -6.90 1.81 18.73
N SER A 104 -6.21 2.43 17.77
CA SER A 104 -4.77 2.61 17.89
C SER A 104 -4.39 3.68 18.92
N ASN A 105 -3.47 3.31 19.81
CA ASN A 105 -2.71 4.22 20.69
C ASN A 105 -1.19 4.15 20.41
N ASN A 106 -0.76 3.18 19.59
CA ASN A 106 0.63 3.00 19.18
C ASN A 106 0.76 3.47 17.74
N TRP A 107 1.49 4.54 17.54
CA TRP A 107 1.70 5.15 16.24
C TRP A 107 3.11 4.82 15.75
N PHE A 108 3.27 4.55 14.46
CA PHE A 108 4.60 4.37 13.86
C PHE A 108 5.43 5.66 14.08
N GLU A 109 6.67 5.51 14.55
CA GLU A 109 7.64 6.64 14.60
C GLU A 109 8.63 6.60 13.43
N ASN A 110 8.95 5.42 12.89
CA ASN A 110 9.93 5.22 11.81
C ASN A 110 9.37 4.23 10.81
N GLY A 111 9.25 4.58 9.52
CA GLY A 111 8.55 3.84 8.45
C GLY A 111 8.49 2.30 8.53
N LEU A 112 7.45 1.73 7.89
CA LEU A 112 7.40 0.32 7.52
C LEU A 112 8.73 0.06 6.81
N SER A 113 9.57 -0.73 7.47
CA SER A 113 10.90 -1.00 7.01
C SER A 113 10.89 -2.47 6.71
N GLY A 114 10.97 -2.80 5.42
CA GLY A 114 10.90 -4.17 4.95
C GLY A 114 11.75 -4.35 3.70
N SER A 115 11.81 -5.59 3.26
CA SER A 115 12.40 -5.99 1.99
C SER A 115 11.29 -6.50 1.08
N ILE A 116 11.40 -6.19 -0.20
CA ILE A 116 10.45 -6.58 -1.23
C ILE A 116 11.18 -7.56 -2.16
N TYR A 117 10.57 -8.71 -2.42
CA TYR A 117 11.05 -9.70 -3.35
C TYR A 117 9.95 -10.00 -4.38
N THR A 118 10.33 -10.03 -5.64
CA THR A 118 9.48 -10.27 -6.80
C THR A 118 9.78 -11.65 -7.37
N GLN A 119 8.89 -12.19 -8.21
CA GLN A 119 9.11 -13.48 -8.89
C GLN A 119 10.37 -13.49 -9.78
N ASP A 120 10.91 -12.32 -10.12
CA ASP A 120 12.14 -12.19 -10.92
C ASP A 120 13.42 -12.30 -10.06
N ASP A 121 13.30 -12.24 -8.73
CA ASP A 121 14.43 -12.34 -7.80
C ASP A 121 14.82 -13.81 -7.56
N PRO A 122 16.12 -14.16 -7.57
CA PRO A 122 16.57 -15.54 -7.41
C PRO A 122 16.23 -16.13 -6.04
N GLU A 123 16.11 -15.30 -5.01
CA GLU A 123 15.76 -15.70 -3.65
C GLU A 123 14.24 -15.89 -3.44
N TYR A 124 13.40 -15.57 -4.43
CA TYR A 124 11.94 -15.60 -4.27
C TYR A 124 11.41 -16.97 -3.80
N SER A 125 11.86 -18.05 -4.44
CA SER A 125 11.43 -19.41 -4.09
C SER A 125 11.92 -19.84 -2.70
N GLU A 126 13.11 -19.40 -2.29
CA GLU A 126 13.66 -19.67 -0.95
C GLU A 126 12.81 -18.99 0.13
N TYR A 127 12.41 -17.74 -0.09
CA TYR A 127 11.56 -17.02 0.86
C TYR A 127 10.13 -17.54 0.91
N LEU A 128 9.58 -18.03 -0.20
CA LEU A 128 8.29 -18.73 -0.17
C LEU A 128 8.33 -19.92 0.79
N GLU A 129 9.34 -20.78 0.66
CA GLU A 129 9.50 -21.97 1.50
C GLU A 129 9.80 -21.59 2.97
N GLN A 130 10.72 -20.65 3.19
CA GLN A 130 11.15 -20.23 4.53
C GLN A 130 9.98 -19.67 5.37
N TYR A 131 9.09 -18.93 4.73
CA TYR A 131 7.95 -18.29 5.41
C TYR A 131 6.63 -19.02 5.21
N GLU A 132 6.67 -20.24 4.63
CA GLU A 132 5.50 -21.07 4.35
C GLU A 132 4.41 -20.32 3.53
N LEU A 133 4.83 -19.46 2.60
CA LEU A 133 3.95 -18.66 1.77
C LEU A 133 3.48 -19.46 0.54
N GLN A 134 2.18 -19.42 0.28
CA GLN A 134 1.59 -20.08 -0.88
C GLN A 134 1.65 -19.17 -2.12
N ASP A 135 2.39 -19.61 -3.12
CA ASP A 135 2.47 -18.93 -4.43
C ASP A 135 1.24 -19.22 -5.30
N ASP A 136 1.01 -18.37 -6.30
CA ASP A 136 0.07 -18.64 -7.38
C ASP A 136 0.76 -18.52 -8.74
N PRO A 137 0.94 -19.63 -9.48
CA PRO A 137 1.58 -19.60 -10.79
C PRO A 137 0.80 -18.81 -11.85
N GLU A 138 -0.49 -18.54 -11.63
CA GLU A 138 -1.31 -17.76 -12.55
C GLU A 138 -1.24 -16.24 -12.30
N SER A 139 -0.69 -15.82 -11.15
CA SER A 139 -0.64 -14.41 -10.74
C SER A 139 0.79 -13.92 -10.52
N TYR A 140 1.05 -12.66 -10.82
CA TYR A 140 2.33 -12.06 -10.45
C TYR A 140 2.31 -11.69 -8.97
N CYS A 141 3.34 -12.07 -8.23
CA CYS A 141 3.35 -11.95 -6.79
C CYS A 141 4.56 -11.16 -6.28
N VAL A 142 4.37 -10.49 -5.15
CA VAL A 142 5.41 -9.78 -4.40
C VAL A 142 5.40 -10.28 -2.97
N ILE A 143 6.56 -10.70 -2.47
CA ILE A 143 6.78 -11.02 -1.06
C ILE A 143 7.28 -9.76 -0.37
N PHE A 144 6.59 -9.37 0.70
CA PHE A 144 7.07 -8.36 1.62
C PHE A 144 7.52 -9.02 2.91
N ILE A 145 8.74 -8.73 3.36
CA ILE A 145 9.29 -9.20 4.63
C ILE A 145 9.58 -7.98 5.51
N PRO A 146 8.88 -7.78 6.64
CA PRO A 146 9.17 -6.68 7.54
C PRO A 146 10.51 -6.89 8.25
N LYS A 147 11.30 -5.82 8.42
CA LYS A 147 12.55 -5.84 9.20
C LYS A 147 12.31 -6.05 10.70
N SER A 148 11.12 -5.70 11.20
CA SER A 148 10.71 -6.00 12.58
C SER A 148 9.23 -6.40 12.62
N SER A 149 8.95 -7.62 13.08
CA SER A 149 7.58 -8.16 13.19
C SER A 149 6.74 -7.49 14.28
N ASP A 150 7.37 -7.07 15.37
CA ASP A 150 6.66 -6.82 16.64
C ASP A 150 6.14 -5.39 16.82
N GLN A 151 6.46 -4.48 15.90
CA GLN A 151 6.12 -3.06 16.00
C GLN A 151 5.09 -2.59 14.98
N SER A 152 4.64 -3.45 14.05
CA SER A 152 3.67 -3.01 13.06
C SER A 152 2.26 -2.84 13.65
N VAL A 153 1.74 -1.63 13.52
CA VAL A 153 0.38 -1.31 13.94
C VAL A 153 -0.64 -1.93 12.98
N PHE A 154 -0.36 -1.96 11.68
CA PHE A 154 -1.21 -2.69 10.74
C PHE A 154 -0.82 -4.16 10.74
N SER A 155 -1.81 -5.03 10.93
CA SER A 155 -1.64 -6.48 10.98
C SER A 155 -1.03 -7.04 9.69
N GLU A 156 -1.32 -6.41 8.54
CA GLU A 156 -0.78 -6.81 7.24
C GLU A 156 0.75 -6.77 7.13
N PHE A 157 1.43 -5.94 7.93
CA PHE A 157 2.90 -5.81 7.90
C PHE A 157 3.62 -6.43 9.12
N ARG A 158 2.94 -7.24 9.93
CA ARG A 158 3.58 -7.89 11.09
C ARG A 158 4.43 -9.12 10.74
N GLY A 159 4.19 -9.73 9.59
CA GLY A 159 4.90 -10.93 9.15
C GLY A 159 5.23 -10.85 7.67
N ALA A 160 6.02 -11.82 7.21
CA ALA A 160 6.21 -12.00 5.78
C ALA A 160 4.87 -12.30 5.10
N ARG A 161 4.63 -11.72 3.93
CA ARG A 161 3.35 -11.83 3.23
C ARG A 161 3.51 -11.75 1.73
N ILE A 162 2.67 -12.52 1.03
CA ILE A 162 2.50 -12.42 -0.41
C ILE A 162 1.38 -11.44 -0.78
N TYR A 163 1.68 -10.54 -1.70
CA TYR A 163 0.73 -9.64 -2.33
C TYR A 163 0.56 -10.05 -3.78
N PHE A 164 -0.68 -10.32 -4.16
CA PHE A 164 -1.04 -10.70 -5.53
C PHE A 164 -1.25 -9.44 -6.35
N LEU A 165 -0.60 -9.38 -7.52
CA LEU A 165 -0.71 -8.29 -8.45
C LEU A 165 -1.25 -8.75 -9.80
N GLN A 166 -2.23 -7.99 -10.28
CA GLN A 166 -2.77 -8.17 -11.62
C GLN A 166 -2.14 -7.17 -12.58
N ARG A 167 -1.66 -7.68 -13.72
CA ARG A 167 -1.21 -6.84 -14.83
C ARG A 167 -2.41 -6.16 -15.49
N THR A 168 -2.31 -4.85 -15.64
CA THR A 168 -3.26 -3.99 -16.37
C THR A 168 -2.59 -3.36 -17.58
N ILE A 169 -3.36 -2.64 -18.40
CA ILE A 169 -2.80 -1.81 -19.48
C ILE A 169 -1.90 -0.68 -18.97
N TRP A 170 -1.97 -0.38 -17.66
CA TRP A 170 -1.27 0.72 -16.98
C TRP A 170 -0.34 0.19 -15.86
N GLY A 171 0.36 -0.93 -16.09
CA GLY A 171 1.24 -1.54 -15.09
C GLY A 171 0.48 -2.49 -14.16
N TYR A 172 0.88 -2.58 -12.90
CA TYR A 172 0.29 -3.53 -11.95
C TYR A 172 -0.68 -2.89 -10.96
N LYS A 173 -1.59 -3.69 -10.43
CA LYS A 173 -2.48 -3.31 -9.33
C LYS A 173 -2.59 -4.46 -8.32
N ILE A 174 -2.75 -4.12 -7.05
CA ILE A 174 -2.86 -5.09 -5.97
C ILE A 174 -4.29 -5.66 -5.94
N GLU A 175 -4.39 -6.98 -5.89
CA GLU A 175 -5.61 -7.70 -5.53
C GLU A 175 -5.73 -7.75 -4.00
N TRP A 176 -6.21 -6.65 -3.43
CA TRP A 176 -6.22 -6.45 -1.98
C TRP A 176 -7.02 -7.54 -1.25
N GLY A 177 -8.23 -7.84 -1.73
CA GLY A 177 -9.09 -8.84 -1.11
C GLY A 177 -8.48 -10.25 -1.09
N ARG A 178 -7.67 -10.58 -2.09
CA ARG A 178 -6.94 -11.86 -2.15
C ARG A 178 -5.71 -11.84 -1.25
N SER A 179 -4.94 -10.76 -1.29
CA SER A 179 -3.67 -10.59 -0.55
C SER A 179 -3.87 -10.54 0.97
N LEU A 180 -5.06 -10.15 1.43
CA LEU A 180 -5.37 -9.93 2.85
C LEU A 180 -6.62 -10.70 3.30
N ILE A 181 -6.95 -11.79 2.60
CA ILE A 181 -8.13 -12.61 2.89
C ILE A 181 -8.11 -13.15 4.33
N ASP A 182 -6.93 -13.50 4.83
CA ASP A 182 -6.68 -13.94 6.20
C ASP A 182 -7.06 -12.87 7.23
N LEU A 183 -6.68 -11.60 6.99
CA LEU A 183 -7.06 -10.50 7.87
C LEU A 183 -8.56 -10.21 7.83
N ILE A 184 -9.18 -10.34 6.66
CA ILE A 184 -10.63 -10.16 6.50
C ILE A 184 -11.39 -11.26 7.26
N LEU A 185 -10.87 -12.49 7.25
CA LEU A 185 -11.45 -13.65 7.93
C LEU A 185 -11.04 -13.78 9.41
N GLY A 186 -10.12 -12.94 9.89
CA GLY A 186 -9.63 -12.97 11.27
C GLY A 186 -8.77 -14.19 11.59
N MET A 187 -8.09 -14.76 10.59
CA MET A 187 -7.13 -15.85 10.76
C MET A 187 -5.81 -15.31 11.33
N ASP A 188 -5.11 -16.12 12.12
CA ASP A 188 -3.80 -15.72 12.66
C ASP A 188 -2.79 -15.59 11.51
N ILE A 189 -1.97 -14.53 11.53
CA ILE A 189 -0.99 -14.25 10.46
C ILE A 189 0.06 -15.37 10.35
N SER A 190 0.29 -16.11 11.45
CA SER A 190 1.15 -17.31 11.48
C SER A 190 0.44 -18.61 11.05
N SER A 191 -0.83 -18.54 10.65
CA SER A 191 -1.67 -19.72 10.37
C SER A 191 -2.12 -19.85 8.92
N VAL A 192 -1.64 -18.99 8.01
CA VAL A 192 -1.93 -19.11 6.58
C VAL A 192 -0.94 -20.09 5.94
N SER A 193 -0.98 -21.32 6.44
CA SER A 193 -0.62 -22.53 5.70
C SER A 193 -1.94 -23.24 5.38
N VAL A 194 -2.43 -23.06 4.15
CA VAL A 194 -3.50 -23.91 3.59
C VAL A 194 -3.08 -24.38 2.21
#